data_AF-A0A927UP02-F1
#
_entry.id   AF-A0A927UP02-F1
#
_cell.length_a   1.000
_cell.length_b   1.000
_cell.length_c   1.000
_cell.angle_alpha   90.00
_cell.angle_beta   90.00
_cell.angle_gamma   90.00
#
_symmetry.space_group_name_H-M   'P 1'
#
loop_
_entity.id
_entity.type
_entity.pdbx_description
1 polymer ?
#
loop_
_entity_poly.entity_id
_entity_poly.type
_entity_poly.pdbx_seq_one_letter_code
_entity_poly.pdbx_strand_id
1 'polypeptide(L)'
;MKSEYSDSNNIFLRVALWEEYGYRDTYYGDLINFRELEVDHIIAQYYFKPGNEEKLREKLQQFELPLDFRENDLLNYTPTCRKPNIDKGKELPMGMIWHALREAKKKKEKIVKRIDSYKNESNINELCAKLKKQFKTEQEMYNAIDVLLDDVYEFEQDKKKENGYISFYEKSTSRVYIKGGLPQEESLLPSCRIEFRTLFMRGVTISISGKEILEKLCVGNNAPYNTALRPYISSYPSCSKKTYIINLAGCVFNLCESDVKELCELIDLYCEEYIKCLKVIEERYDLSEYSLTRNGMIKLLKIDKNIFRILVQYAKENHNYAEYKLSCNEFGNLRLENEKNKIMFITDVEMDAIYRWYTEPDMWITLKPYHTADQYMSYNQEFWHPTKVKKFILNLIEEALNCEFRQEWLGYNLFYRFITRNRFEENVKQKIRRIMGNIQYCSESAKYIFEKDIMEEDVLLTIVKDMQEYFLLKDACHIYSSFEELGIYHGLIELLRKCNLEEGSYSYISSKLEYSTLATKYGLIKETQGYIALNNEQREFCATEIENVLRCYAECIDRKKNFLNYQSIKSIVNYLGNLIDKYNRHIIINKFIKRV
;
A
#
# COMPACT_ATOMS: atom_id res chain seq x y z
N MET A 1 -9.24 -17.73 -48.35
CA MET A 1 -10.00 -16.92 -47.38
C MET A 1 -10.70 -17.85 -46.41
N LYS A 2 -10.33 -17.85 -45.13
CA LYS A 2 -11.10 -18.52 -44.07
C LYS A 2 -12.50 -17.89 -44.02
N SER A 3 -13.57 -18.68 -43.87
CA SER A 3 -14.90 -18.08 -43.65
C SER A 3 -14.84 -17.30 -42.34
N GLU A 4 -15.50 -16.15 -42.27
CA GLU A 4 -15.53 -15.28 -41.07
C GLU A 4 -16.16 -15.98 -39.84
N TYR A 5 -16.74 -17.16 -40.05
CA TYR A 5 -17.45 -17.98 -39.06
C TYR A 5 -16.75 -19.32 -38.83
N SER A 6 -15.43 -19.41 -39.02
CA SER A 6 -14.70 -20.68 -39.07
C SER A 6 -14.64 -21.47 -37.75
N ASP A 7 -15.12 -20.92 -36.65
CA ASP A 7 -15.07 -21.53 -35.32
C ASP A 7 -16.48 -21.70 -34.76
N SER A 8 -16.94 -22.96 -34.62
CA SER A 8 -18.24 -23.30 -34.04
C SER A 8 -18.32 -22.99 -32.53
N ASN A 9 -17.17 -22.76 -31.88
CA ASN A 9 -17.13 -22.27 -30.51
C ASN A 9 -17.25 -20.74 -30.40
N ASN A 10 -17.26 -20.01 -31.53
CA ASN A 10 -17.44 -18.58 -31.52
C ASN A 10 -18.76 -18.21 -30.82
N ILE A 11 -18.64 -17.44 -29.75
CA ILE A 11 -19.76 -17.20 -28.85
C ILE A 11 -20.82 -16.25 -29.43
N PHE A 12 -20.44 -15.30 -30.28
CA PHE A 12 -21.40 -14.45 -30.99
C PHE A 12 -22.23 -15.28 -31.97
N LEU A 13 -21.59 -16.24 -32.65
CA LEU A 13 -22.27 -17.21 -33.49
C LEU A 13 -23.24 -18.08 -32.65
N ARG A 14 -22.79 -18.60 -31.50
CA ARG A 14 -23.63 -19.41 -30.59
C ARG A 14 -24.86 -18.65 -30.10
N VAL A 15 -24.69 -17.42 -29.61
CA VAL A 15 -25.78 -16.58 -29.12
C VAL A 15 -26.75 -16.24 -30.26
N ALA A 16 -26.22 -15.83 -31.42
CA ALA A 16 -27.06 -15.45 -32.55
C ALA A 16 -27.88 -16.64 -33.07
N LEU A 17 -27.29 -17.83 -33.15
CA LEU A 17 -28.00 -19.07 -33.47
C LEU A 17 -29.08 -19.36 -32.43
N TRP A 18 -28.74 -19.32 -31.15
CA TRP A 18 -29.67 -19.62 -30.06
C TRP A 18 -30.91 -18.72 -30.06
N GLU A 19 -30.73 -17.41 -30.22
CA GLU A 19 -31.83 -16.45 -30.25
C GLU A 19 -32.66 -16.53 -31.53
N GLU A 20 -32.02 -16.63 -32.70
CA GLU A 20 -32.75 -16.69 -33.97
C GLU A 20 -33.54 -17.98 -34.13
N TYR A 21 -33.10 -19.07 -33.48
CA TYR A 21 -33.84 -20.32 -33.40
C TYR A 21 -34.84 -20.36 -32.23
N GLY A 22 -35.04 -19.24 -31.53
CA GLY A 22 -36.06 -19.12 -30.48
C GLY A 22 -35.77 -20.01 -29.27
N TYR A 23 -34.49 -20.19 -28.96
CA TYR A 23 -33.99 -20.98 -27.84
C TYR A 23 -34.30 -22.48 -27.95
N ARG A 24 -34.48 -23.01 -29.16
CA ARG A 24 -34.88 -24.41 -29.39
C ARG A 24 -33.83 -25.24 -30.10
N ASP A 25 -33.84 -26.53 -29.80
CA ASP A 25 -33.09 -27.57 -30.49
C ASP A 25 -33.62 -27.73 -31.90
N THR A 26 -32.71 -27.76 -32.88
CA THR A 26 -33.12 -27.85 -34.29
C THR A 26 -33.74 -29.20 -34.63
N TYR A 27 -33.27 -30.28 -34.00
CA TYR A 27 -33.65 -31.64 -34.32
C TYR A 27 -34.86 -32.10 -33.52
N TYR A 28 -34.94 -31.72 -32.24
CA TYR A 28 -35.99 -32.19 -31.32
C TYR A 28 -37.01 -31.10 -30.94
N GLY A 29 -36.70 -29.81 -31.18
CA GLY A 29 -37.61 -28.70 -30.92
C GLY A 29 -37.74 -28.27 -29.46
N ASP A 30 -37.09 -28.99 -28.54
CA ASP A 30 -37.06 -28.69 -27.11
C ASP A 30 -36.32 -27.39 -26.81
N LEU A 31 -36.67 -26.74 -25.70
CA LEU A 31 -35.94 -25.55 -25.25
C LEU A 31 -34.53 -25.94 -24.79
N ILE A 32 -33.53 -25.22 -25.28
CA ILE A 32 -32.12 -25.38 -24.94
C ILE A 32 -31.70 -24.23 -24.03
N ASN A 33 -31.04 -24.54 -22.91
CA ASN A 33 -30.32 -23.53 -22.13
C ASN A 33 -28.98 -23.22 -22.79
N PHE A 34 -28.52 -21.97 -22.73
CA PHE A 34 -27.26 -21.57 -23.37
C PHE A 34 -26.04 -22.42 -22.96
N ARG A 35 -26.03 -22.96 -21.73
CA ARG A 35 -24.98 -23.87 -21.23
C ARG A 35 -24.94 -25.21 -21.95
N GLU A 36 -26.10 -25.70 -22.39
CA GLU A 36 -26.28 -27.01 -23.02
C GLU A 36 -26.21 -26.93 -24.56
N LEU A 37 -26.14 -25.71 -25.08
CA LEU A 37 -26.06 -25.39 -26.49
C LEU A 37 -24.72 -25.80 -27.09
N GLU A 38 -24.77 -26.64 -28.12
CA GLU A 38 -23.69 -26.91 -29.05
C GLU A 38 -24.06 -26.39 -30.43
N VAL A 39 -23.03 -26.03 -31.22
CA VAL A 39 -23.19 -25.68 -32.64
C VAL A 39 -22.73 -26.89 -33.44
N ASP A 40 -23.67 -27.49 -34.15
CA ASP A 40 -23.46 -28.70 -34.92
C ASP A 40 -23.49 -28.42 -36.43
N HIS A 41 -22.76 -29.24 -37.18
CA HIS A 41 -22.66 -29.20 -38.63
C HIS A 41 -23.74 -30.07 -39.28
N ILE A 42 -24.78 -29.48 -39.85
CA ILE A 42 -25.92 -30.19 -40.47
C ILE A 42 -25.43 -31.28 -41.43
N ILE A 43 -24.51 -30.94 -42.34
CA ILE A 43 -23.71 -31.89 -43.11
C ILE A 43 -22.45 -32.21 -42.32
N ALA A 44 -22.29 -33.49 -41.97
CA ALA A 44 -21.21 -33.94 -41.10
C ALA A 44 -19.81 -33.62 -41.64
N GLN A 45 -18.93 -33.16 -40.76
CA GLN A 45 -17.53 -32.81 -41.07
C GLN A 45 -16.75 -33.95 -41.76
N TYR A 46 -17.16 -35.21 -41.52
CA TYR A 46 -16.56 -36.38 -42.16
C TYR A 46 -16.51 -36.27 -43.69
N TYR A 47 -17.55 -35.71 -44.33
CA TYR A 47 -17.60 -35.57 -45.79
C TYR A 47 -16.61 -34.54 -46.34
N PHE A 48 -16.18 -33.58 -45.52
CA PHE A 48 -15.24 -32.53 -45.92
C PHE A 48 -13.76 -32.93 -45.77
N LYS A 49 -13.48 -34.16 -45.29
CA LYS A 49 -12.11 -34.68 -45.16
C LYS A 49 -11.52 -35.13 -46.51
N PRO A 50 -10.19 -35.00 -46.71
CA PRO A 50 -9.53 -35.50 -47.91
C PRO A 50 -9.85 -36.99 -48.17
N GLY A 51 -10.16 -37.35 -49.41
CA GLY A 51 -10.54 -38.71 -49.82
C GLY A 51 -12.05 -39.01 -49.80
N ASN A 52 -12.90 -38.03 -49.47
CA ASN A 52 -14.37 -38.14 -49.52
C ASN A 52 -15.02 -37.21 -50.55
N GLU A 53 -14.26 -36.66 -51.50
CA GLU A 53 -14.69 -35.58 -52.41
C GLU A 53 -15.90 -35.98 -53.27
N GLU A 54 -15.93 -37.22 -53.75
CA GLU A 54 -17.05 -37.75 -54.55
C GLU A 54 -18.34 -37.85 -53.72
N LYS A 55 -18.24 -38.38 -52.49
CA LYS A 55 -19.37 -38.49 -51.55
C LYS A 55 -19.88 -37.11 -51.12
N LEU A 56 -18.98 -36.15 -50.93
CA LEU A 56 -19.37 -34.77 -50.65
C LEU A 56 -20.13 -34.19 -51.84
N ARG A 57 -19.65 -34.39 -53.07
CA ARG A 57 -20.30 -33.90 -54.28
C ARG A 57 -21.72 -34.46 -54.44
N GLU A 58 -21.89 -35.77 -54.19
CA GLU A 58 -23.21 -36.41 -54.18
C GLU A 58 -24.16 -35.78 -53.16
N LYS A 59 -23.69 -35.55 -51.92
CA LYS A 59 -24.49 -34.90 -50.87
C LYS A 59 -24.84 -33.45 -51.23
N LEU A 60 -23.88 -32.66 -51.74
CA LEU A 60 -24.13 -31.28 -52.15
C LEU A 60 -25.18 -31.24 -53.27
N GLN A 61 -25.10 -32.14 -54.24
CA GLN A 61 -26.06 -32.24 -55.34
C GLN A 61 -27.44 -32.70 -54.85
N GLN A 62 -27.48 -33.65 -53.91
CA GLN A 62 -28.70 -34.16 -53.27
C GLN A 62 -29.49 -33.09 -52.49
N PHE A 63 -28.80 -32.13 -51.87
CA PHE A 63 -29.41 -31.06 -51.07
C PHE A 63 -29.41 -29.70 -51.77
N GLU A 64 -29.11 -29.66 -53.07
CA GLU A 64 -29.09 -28.43 -53.89
C GLU A 64 -28.16 -27.34 -53.30
N LEU A 65 -27.05 -27.75 -52.71
CA LEU A 65 -26.03 -26.86 -52.15
C LEU A 65 -24.98 -26.52 -53.22
N PRO A 66 -24.38 -25.32 -53.17
CA PRO A 66 -23.41 -24.91 -54.18
C PRO A 66 -22.11 -25.72 -54.07
N LEU A 67 -21.40 -25.89 -55.19
CA LEU A 67 -20.18 -26.71 -55.24
C LEU A 67 -19.02 -26.15 -54.41
N ASP A 68 -19.08 -24.87 -54.05
CA ASP A 68 -18.11 -24.19 -53.18
C ASP A 68 -18.52 -24.18 -51.70
N PHE A 69 -19.59 -24.89 -51.32
CA PHE A 69 -20.05 -25.04 -49.94
C PHE A 69 -18.96 -25.64 -49.06
N ARG A 70 -18.69 -24.98 -47.93
CA ARG A 70 -17.60 -25.32 -47.03
C ARG A 70 -18.12 -25.91 -45.74
N GLU A 71 -17.26 -26.67 -45.07
CA GLU A 71 -17.53 -27.26 -43.77
C GLU A 71 -18.09 -26.23 -42.79
N ASN A 72 -17.40 -25.10 -42.64
CA ASN A 72 -17.72 -24.03 -41.70
C ASN A 72 -18.51 -22.87 -42.33
N ASP A 73 -19.40 -23.19 -43.27
CA ASP A 73 -20.38 -22.22 -43.74
C ASP A 73 -21.51 -22.07 -42.73
N LEU A 74 -22.00 -20.83 -42.54
CA LEU A 74 -23.10 -20.54 -41.61
C LEU A 74 -24.38 -21.34 -41.93
N LEU A 75 -24.59 -21.67 -43.20
CA LEU A 75 -25.69 -22.52 -43.65
C LEU A 75 -25.57 -23.97 -43.19
N ASN A 76 -24.38 -24.38 -42.77
CA ASN A 76 -24.12 -25.69 -42.20
C ASN A 76 -24.25 -25.71 -40.67
N TYR A 77 -24.46 -24.57 -40.01
CA TYR A 77 -24.54 -24.51 -38.55
C TYR A 77 -25.96 -24.50 -38.03
N THR A 78 -26.17 -25.20 -36.92
CA THR A 78 -27.45 -25.21 -36.22
C THR A 78 -27.29 -25.40 -34.71
N PRO A 79 -28.15 -24.79 -33.88
CA PRO A 79 -28.13 -25.01 -32.43
C PRO A 79 -28.74 -26.36 -32.07
N THR A 80 -28.07 -27.10 -31.20
CA THR A 80 -28.49 -28.41 -30.71
C THR A 80 -28.03 -28.66 -29.28
N CYS A 81 -28.65 -29.59 -28.57
CA CYS A 81 -28.16 -30.09 -27.29
C CYS A 81 -27.11 -31.19 -27.48
N ARG A 82 -26.23 -31.36 -26.49
CA ARG A 82 -25.18 -32.39 -26.52
C ARG A 82 -25.68 -33.81 -26.77
N LYS A 83 -26.80 -34.20 -26.15
CA LYS A 83 -27.38 -35.55 -26.32
C LYS A 83 -27.87 -35.78 -27.77
N PRO A 84 -28.73 -34.92 -28.35
CA PRO A 84 -29.04 -34.89 -29.78
C PRO A 84 -27.84 -34.95 -30.71
N ASN A 85 -26.79 -34.17 -30.40
CA ASN A 85 -25.57 -34.12 -31.21
C ASN A 85 -24.78 -35.45 -31.18
N ILE A 86 -24.74 -36.10 -30.01
CA ILE A 86 -24.15 -37.44 -29.87
C ILE A 86 -24.99 -38.49 -30.59
N ASP A 87 -26.31 -38.47 -30.39
CA ASP A 87 -27.26 -39.43 -30.99
C ASP A 87 -27.24 -39.38 -32.52
N LYS A 88 -26.94 -38.21 -33.10
CA LYS A 88 -26.73 -38.01 -34.54
C LYS A 88 -25.53 -38.78 -35.10
N GLY A 89 -24.45 -38.92 -34.35
CA GLY A 89 -23.22 -39.57 -34.85
C GLY A 89 -22.72 -38.99 -36.19
N LYS A 90 -22.67 -39.80 -37.25
CA LYS A 90 -22.13 -39.40 -38.58
C LYS A 90 -23.19 -39.02 -39.60
N GLU A 91 -24.47 -39.36 -39.41
CA GLU A 91 -25.53 -39.10 -40.38
C GLU A 91 -26.89 -38.87 -39.71
N LEU A 92 -27.63 -37.89 -40.21
CA LEU A 92 -29.03 -37.65 -39.88
C LEU A 92 -29.96 -38.25 -40.94
N PRO A 93 -31.22 -38.57 -40.57
CA PRO A 93 -32.25 -38.86 -41.56
C PRO A 93 -32.40 -37.73 -42.57
N MET A 94 -32.58 -38.08 -43.84
CA MET A 94 -32.61 -37.13 -44.96
C MET A 94 -33.64 -36.00 -44.77
N GLY A 95 -34.82 -36.31 -44.21
CA GLY A 95 -35.85 -35.32 -43.91
C GLY A 95 -35.43 -34.29 -42.86
N MET A 96 -34.62 -34.69 -41.87
CA MET A 96 -34.09 -33.79 -40.84
C MET A 96 -33.01 -32.86 -41.39
N ILE A 97 -32.14 -33.37 -42.28
CA ILE A 97 -31.13 -32.55 -42.97
C ILE A 97 -31.82 -31.47 -43.81
N TRP A 98 -32.83 -31.85 -44.61
CA TRP A 98 -33.62 -30.90 -45.41
C TRP A 98 -34.29 -29.83 -44.54
N HIS A 99 -34.87 -30.23 -43.42
CA HIS A 99 -35.49 -29.29 -42.49
C HIS A 99 -34.46 -28.31 -41.90
N ALA A 100 -33.34 -28.82 -41.39
CA ALA A 100 -32.30 -28.01 -40.77
C ALA A 100 -31.67 -27.03 -41.77
N LEU A 101 -31.33 -27.47 -43.00
CA LEU A 101 -30.79 -26.61 -44.05
C LEU A 101 -31.80 -25.52 -44.46
N ARG A 102 -33.09 -25.84 -44.52
CA ARG A 102 -34.14 -24.88 -44.84
C ARG A 102 -34.27 -23.80 -43.77
N GLU A 103 -34.23 -24.19 -42.50
CA GLU A 103 -34.26 -23.23 -41.38
C GLU A 103 -32.99 -22.38 -41.33
N ALA A 104 -31.80 -22.97 -41.50
CA ALA A 104 -30.54 -22.24 -41.59
C ALA A 104 -30.57 -21.22 -42.74
N LYS A 105 -31.10 -21.58 -43.91
CA LYS A 105 -31.26 -20.67 -45.05
C LYS A 105 -32.18 -19.50 -44.76
N LYS A 106 -33.31 -19.72 -44.07
CA LYS A 106 -34.24 -18.64 -43.69
C LYS A 106 -33.66 -17.69 -42.65
N LYS A 107 -32.82 -18.19 -41.73
CA LYS A 107 -32.31 -17.43 -40.58
C LYS A 107 -30.94 -16.79 -40.85
N LYS A 108 -30.20 -17.24 -41.88
CA LYS A 108 -28.84 -16.79 -42.21
C LYS A 108 -28.66 -15.27 -42.12
N GLU A 109 -29.47 -14.50 -42.83
CA GLU A 109 -29.34 -13.03 -42.86
C GLU A 109 -29.57 -12.38 -41.50
N LYS A 110 -30.48 -12.93 -40.69
CA LYS A 110 -30.74 -12.42 -39.34
C LYS A 110 -29.59 -12.75 -38.39
N ILE A 111 -29.04 -13.96 -38.49
CA ILE A 111 -27.87 -14.38 -37.71
C ILE A 111 -26.67 -13.50 -38.02
N VAL A 112 -26.39 -13.21 -39.30
CA VAL A 112 -25.31 -12.29 -39.72
C VAL A 112 -25.51 -10.90 -39.09
N LYS A 113 -26.69 -10.30 -39.26
CA LYS A 113 -27.01 -8.99 -38.67
C LYS A 113 -26.83 -8.97 -37.15
N ARG A 114 -27.14 -10.08 -36.47
CA ARG A 114 -27.04 -10.19 -35.02
C ARG A 114 -25.59 -10.35 -34.56
N ILE A 115 -24.79 -11.16 -35.25
CA ILE A 115 -23.35 -11.25 -35.03
C ILE A 115 -22.70 -9.88 -35.21
N ASP A 116 -23.02 -9.17 -36.29
CA ASP A 116 -22.47 -7.84 -36.55
C ASP A 116 -22.91 -6.82 -35.50
N SER A 117 -24.15 -6.94 -34.99
CA SER A 117 -24.60 -6.10 -33.87
C SER A 117 -23.81 -6.36 -32.57
N TYR A 118 -23.39 -7.59 -32.31
CA TYR A 118 -22.62 -7.94 -31.10
C TYR A 118 -21.16 -7.52 -31.16
N LYS A 119 -20.60 -7.36 -32.36
CA LYS A 119 -19.24 -6.85 -32.56
C LYS A 119 -19.07 -5.37 -32.15
N ASN A 120 -20.16 -4.64 -31.89
CA ASN A 120 -20.12 -3.26 -31.38
C ASN A 120 -20.11 -3.26 -29.82
N GLU A 121 -19.10 -2.62 -29.21
CA GLU A 121 -18.83 -2.65 -27.75
C GLU A 121 -20.04 -2.36 -26.84
N SER A 122 -20.99 -1.52 -27.26
CA SER A 122 -22.20 -1.22 -26.45
C SER A 122 -23.09 -2.44 -26.20
N ASN A 123 -23.09 -3.41 -27.12
CA ASN A 123 -23.99 -4.57 -27.08
C ASN A 123 -23.41 -5.76 -26.33
N ILE A 124 -22.10 -5.78 -26.06
CA ILE A 124 -21.43 -6.84 -25.30
C ILE A 124 -21.86 -6.79 -23.83
N ASN A 125 -21.96 -5.60 -23.24
CA ASN A 125 -22.44 -5.43 -21.87
C ASN A 125 -23.92 -5.84 -21.72
N GLU A 126 -24.75 -5.51 -22.73
CA GLU A 126 -26.16 -5.94 -22.76
C GLU A 126 -26.28 -7.47 -22.90
N LEU A 127 -25.42 -8.07 -23.73
CA LEU A 127 -25.34 -9.52 -23.89
C LEU A 127 -24.96 -10.21 -22.58
N CYS A 128 -23.94 -9.70 -21.88
CA CYS A 128 -23.54 -10.23 -20.58
C CYS A 128 -24.67 -10.11 -19.54
N ALA A 129 -25.41 -9.00 -19.54
CA ALA A 129 -26.58 -8.80 -18.67
C ALA A 129 -27.74 -9.76 -18.99
N LYS A 130 -27.95 -10.12 -20.27
CA LYS A 130 -28.94 -11.12 -20.70
C LYS A 130 -28.53 -12.52 -20.26
N LEU A 131 -27.26 -12.89 -20.45
CA LEU A 131 -26.73 -14.19 -20.08
C LEU A 131 -26.73 -14.40 -18.55
N LYS A 132 -26.56 -13.34 -17.75
CA LYS A 132 -26.70 -13.39 -16.27
C LYS A 132 -27.98 -14.08 -15.78
N LYS A 133 -29.09 -13.96 -16.51
CA LYS A 133 -30.38 -14.56 -16.11
C LYS A 133 -30.42 -16.09 -16.22
N GLN A 134 -29.43 -16.70 -16.86
CA GLN A 134 -29.42 -18.13 -17.22
C GLN A 134 -28.46 -18.97 -16.35
N PHE A 135 -27.56 -18.34 -15.60
CA PHE A 135 -26.59 -19.05 -14.77
C PHE A 135 -27.13 -19.27 -13.35
N LYS A 136 -26.90 -20.47 -12.81
CA LYS A 136 -27.36 -20.85 -11.46
C LYS A 136 -26.46 -20.28 -10.37
N THR A 137 -25.19 -20.04 -10.69
CA THR A 137 -24.20 -19.50 -9.75
C THR A 137 -23.45 -18.33 -10.38
N GLU A 138 -22.96 -17.41 -9.53
CA GLU A 138 -22.14 -16.28 -9.98
C GLU A 138 -20.86 -16.74 -10.67
N GLN A 139 -20.22 -17.80 -10.17
CA GLN A 139 -18.98 -18.33 -10.73
C GLN A 139 -19.14 -18.85 -12.18
N GLU A 140 -20.25 -19.50 -12.49
CA GLU A 140 -20.54 -19.99 -13.85
C GLU A 140 -20.75 -18.82 -14.83
N MET A 141 -21.38 -17.75 -14.36
CA MET A 141 -21.55 -16.51 -15.12
C MET A 141 -20.21 -15.83 -15.40
N TYR A 142 -19.35 -15.69 -14.39
CA TYR A 142 -18.03 -15.08 -14.57
C TYR A 142 -17.16 -15.87 -15.55
N ASN A 143 -17.05 -17.20 -15.36
CA ASN A 143 -16.28 -18.05 -16.27
C ASN A 143 -16.76 -17.96 -17.73
N ALA A 144 -18.07 -17.90 -17.96
CA ALA A 144 -18.63 -17.73 -19.30
C ALA A 144 -18.30 -16.34 -19.89
N ILE A 145 -18.23 -15.31 -19.06
CA ILE A 145 -17.97 -13.93 -19.45
C ILE A 145 -16.47 -13.65 -19.68
N ASP A 146 -15.59 -14.32 -18.94
CA ASP A 146 -14.15 -14.22 -19.16
C ASP A 146 -13.77 -14.90 -20.49
N VAL A 147 -14.45 -15.99 -20.85
CA VAL A 147 -14.39 -16.60 -22.19
C VAL A 147 -15.03 -15.70 -23.27
N LEU A 148 -16.10 -14.95 -22.97
CA LEU A 148 -16.73 -14.01 -23.91
C LEU A 148 -15.79 -12.87 -24.34
N LEU A 149 -14.92 -12.41 -23.43
CA LEU A 149 -14.05 -11.27 -23.65
C LEU A 149 -12.60 -11.63 -23.99
N ASP A 150 -12.29 -12.91 -24.13
CA ASP A 150 -10.91 -13.40 -24.35
C ASP A 150 -9.93 -12.95 -23.25
N ASP A 151 -10.45 -12.76 -22.03
CA ASP A 151 -9.69 -12.39 -20.83
C ASP A 151 -9.03 -13.64 -20.20
N VAL A 152 -8.38 -14.45 -21.03
CA VAL A 152 -7.58 -15.60 -20.56
C VAL A 152 -6.19 -15.10 -20.20
N TYR A 153 -6.06 -14.47 -19.04
CA TYR A 153 -4.74 -14.20 -18.46
C TYR A 153 -4.63 -14.87 -17.10
N GLU A 154 -3.87 -15.98 -17.08
CA GLU A 154 -3.21 -16.47 -15.88
C GLU A 154 -2.22 -15.40 -15.41
N PHE A 155 -2.34 -15.02 -14.15
CA PHE A 155 -1.43 -14.07 -13.51
C PHE A 155 -0.31 -14.80 -12.80
N GLU A 156 0.93 -14.49 -13.17
CA GLU A 156 2.06 -14.58 -12.28
C GLU A 156 2.88 -13.30 -12.32
N GLN A 157 3.46 -12.96 -11.16
CA GLN A 157 4.22 -11.74 -10.86
C GLN A 157 5.33 -11.45 -11.87
N ASP A 158 5.70 -10.16 -11.98
CA ASP A 158 7.10 -9.83 -11.74
C ASP A 158 7.32 -8.40 -11.27
N LYS A 159 8.03 -8.28 -10.14
CA LYS A 159 8.68 -7.05 -9.69
C LYS A 159 9.69 -6.64 -10.77
N LYS A 160 9.38 -5.69 -11.67
CA LYS A 160 10.47 -5.17 -12.52
C LYS A 160 11.35 -4.25 -11.69
N LYS A 161 12.63 -4.60 -11.69
CA LYS A 161 13.74 -3.79 -11.20
C LYS A 161 14.04 -2.74 -12.26
N GLU A 162 13.96 -1.47 -11.89
CA GLU A 162 14.68 -0.41 -12.61
C GLU A 162 15.94 -0.11 -11.81
N ASN A 163 17.11 -0.18 -12.46
CA ASN A 163 18.40 0.18 -11.85
C ASN A 163 18.76 -0.54 -10.54
N GLY A 164 18.30 -1.78 -10.36
CA GLY A 164 18.59 -2.59 -9.16
C GLY A 164 17.65 -2.36 -7.96
N TYR A 165 16.67 -1.46 -8.07
CA TYR A 165 15.67 -1.19 -7.03
C TYR A 165 14.25 -1.53 -7.53
N ILE A 166 13.37 -1.96 -6.63
CA ILE A 166 11.95 -2.22 -6.93
C ILE A 166 11.24 -0.86 -6.85
N SER A 167 10.95 -0.24 -8.01
CA SER A 167 10.31 1.09 -8.09
C SER A 167 8.79 1.03 -8.14
N PHE A 168 8.22 -0.12 -8.44
CA PHE A 168 6.78 -0.30 -8.52
C PHE A 168 6.36 -1.70 -8.08
N TYR A 169 5.09 -1.78 -7.69
CA TYR A 169 4.38 -3.00 -7.36
C TYR A 169 3.30 -3.24 -8.41
N GLU A 170 3.19 -4.49 -8.86
CA GLU A 170 2.15 -4.91 -9.79
C GLU A 170 1.71 -6.33 -9.40
N LYS A 171 0.42 -6.47 -9.08
CA LYS A 171 -0.18 -7.77 -8.77
C LYS A 171 -1.64 -7.78 -9.17
N SER A 172 -2.11 -8.94 -9.61
CA SER A 172 -3.50 -9.18 -9.91
C SER A 172 -4.01 -10.45 -9.26
N THR A 173 -5.30 -10.46 -9.00
CA THR A 173 -6.13 -11.65 -8.81
C THR A 173 -7.08 -11.79 -10.00
N SER A 174 -8.05 -12.71 -9.91
CA SER A 174 -9.03 -12.92 -10.98
C SER A 174 -9.87 -11.67 -11.29
N ARG A 175 -10.19 -10.85 -10.27
CA ARG A 175 -11.15 -9.74 -10.40
C ARG A 175 -10.57 -8.36 -10.13
N VAL A 176 -9.42 -8.27 -9.48
CA VAL A 176 -8.82 -7.00 -9.05
C VAL A 176 -7.36 -6.99 -9.47
N TYR A 177 -6.90 -5.83 -9.92
CA TYR A 177 -5.52 -5.61 -10.29
C TYR A 177 -5.02 -4.32 -9.64
N ILE A 178 -3.85 -4.37 -9.02
CA ILE A 178 -3.17 -3.22 -8.43
C ILE A 178 -1.84 -3.01 -9.13
N LYS A 179 -1.61 -1.77 -9.58
CA LYS A 179 -0.29 -1.30 -10.01
C LYS A 179 -0.01 0.05 -9.38
N GLY A 180 1.12 0.20 -8.73
CA GLY A 180 1.48 1.48 -8.11
C GLY A 180 2.98 1.66 -7.96
N GLY A 181 3.41 2.90 -7.87
CA GLY A 181 4.78 3.19 -7.45
C GLY A 181 4.96 2.75 -6.00
N LEU A 182 6.18 2.35 -5.65
CA LEU A 182 6.60 2.16 -4.27
C LEU A 182 7.39 3.38 -3.80
N PRO A 183 7.32 3.75 -2.52
CA PRO A 183 8.06 4.88 -1.99
C PRO A 183 9.54 4.80 -2.31
N GLN A 184 10.05 5.90 -2.84
CA GLN A 184 11.46 6.11 -3.15
C GLN A 184 11.90 7.45 -2.59
N GLU A 185 13.21 7.65 -2.52
CA GLU A 185 13.82 8.90 -2.05
C GLU A 185 13.34 10.10 -2.88
N GLU A 186 13.19 9.92 -4.19
CA GLU A 186 12.74 10.93 -5.15
C GLU A 186 11.22 11.15 -5.13
N SER A 187 10.47 10.10 -4.80
CA SER A 187 9.01 10.10 -4.77
C SER A 187 8.54 9.28 -3.58
N LEU A 188 8.41 9.96 -2.45
CA LEU A 188 8.08 9.34 -1.16
C LEU A 188 6.61 8.90 -1.06
N LEU A 189 5.70 9.52 -1.83
CA LEU A 189 4.26 9.26 -1.79
C LEU A 189 3.69 9.00 -3.20
N PRO A 190 4.19 8.00 -3.92
CA PRO A 190 3.66 7.68 -5.24
C PRO A 190 2.22 7.16 -5.14
N SER A 191 1.44 7.40 -6.20
CA SER A 191 0.08 6.89 -6.35
C SER A 191 0.05 5.45 -6.83
N CYS A 192 -1.11 4.80 -6.66
CA CYS A 192 -1.42 3.53 -7.30
C CYS A 192 -2.70 3.62 -8.14
N ARG A 193 -2.90 2.63 -9.00
CA ARG A 193 -4.14 2.37 -9.73
C ARG A 193 -4.68 1.01 -9.30
N ILE A 194 -5.99 0.97 -9.08
CA ILE A 194 -6.75 -0.26 -8.86
C ILE A 194 -7.71 -0.41 -10.04
N GLU A 195 -7.61 -1.52 -10.75
CA GLU A 195 -8.47 -1.87 -11.86
C GLU A 195 -9.39 -3.03 -11.45
N PHE A 196 -10.67 -2.90 -11.78
CA PHE A 196 -11.66 -3.93 -11.53
C PHE A 196 -12.01 -4.64 -12.85
N ARG A 197 -12.03 -5.97 -12.80
CA ARG A 197 -12.49 -6.84 -13.90
C ARG A 197 -13.83 -7.49 -13.61
N THR A 198 -14.45 -7.12 -12.50
CA THR A 198 -15.79 -7.55 -12.12
C THR A 198 -16.80 -7.06 -13.15
N LEU A 199 -17.82 -7.88 -13.42
CA LEU A 199 -18.79 -7.67 -14.49
C LEU A 199 -19.36 -6.23 -14.57
N PHE A 200 -19.65 -5.62 -13.42
CA PHE A 200 -20.28 -4.30 -13.35
C PHE A 200 -19.28 -3.14 -13.28
N MET A 201 -18.01 -3.42 -13.01
CA MET A 201 -16.93 -2.42 -12.88
C MET A 201 -15.81 -2.67 -13.89
N ARG A 202 -16.06 -3.46 -14.94
CA ARG A 202 -15.04 -3.85 -15.91
C ARG A 202 -14.53 -2.60 -16.64
N GLY A 203 -13.21 -2.46 -16.71
CA GLY A 203 -12.55 -1.29 -17.30
C GLY A 203 -12.55 -0.06 -16.38
N VAL A 204 -13.14 -0.14 -15.18
CA VAL A 204 -13.03 0.94 -14.19
C VAL A 204 -11.64 0.87 -13.57
N THR A 205 -10.91 1.97 -13.70
CA THR A 205 -9.63 2.19 -13.03
C THR A 205 -9.79 3.33 -12.04
N ILE A 206 -9.41 3.09 -10.79
CA ILE A 206 -9.41 4.08 -9.71
C ILE A 206 -7.95 4.42 -9.39
N SER A 207 -7.59 5.69 -9.54
CA SER A 207 -6.28 6.20 -9.11
C SER A 207 -6.37 6.66 -7.66
N ILE A 208 -5.46 6.16 -6.82
CA ILE A 208 -5.39 6.48 -5.40
C ILE A 208 -4.08 7.21 -5.14
N SER A 209 -4.19 8.39 -4.56
CA SER A 209 -3.01 9.22 -4.21
C SER A 209 -2.19 8.58 -3.09
N GLY A 210 -0.90 8.92 -2.98
CA GLY A 210 -0.04 8.45 -1.88
C GLY A 210 -0.59 8.79 -0.49
N LYS A 211 -1.26 9.93 -0.34
CA LYS A 211 -1.96 10.31 0.90
C LYS A 211 -3.06 9.31 1.25
N GLU A 212 -3.94 9.03 0.29
CA GLU A 212 -5.06 8.12 0.49
C GLU A 212 -4.63 6.67 0.68
N ILE A 213 -3.50 6.27 0.10
CA ILE A 213 -2.89 4.96 0.39
C ILE A 213 -2.61 4.86 1.90
N LEU A 214 -1.96 5.86 2.49
CA LEU A 214 -1.63 5.83 3.92
C LEU A 214 -2.86 6.02 4.83
N GLU A 215 -3.78 6.93 4.47
CA GLU A 215 -4.94 7.28 5.29
C GLU A 215 -6.09 6.26 5.22
N LYS A 216 -6.25 5.58 4.09
CA LYS A 216 -7.37 4.67 3.85
C LYS A 216 -6.92 3.23 3.66
N LEU A 217 -5.96 2.97 2.78
CA LEU A 217 -5.60 1.59 2.43
C LEU A 217 -4.75 0.90 3.51
N CYS A 218 -3.74 1.59 4.03
CA CYS A 218 -2.84 1.03 5.05
C CYS A 218 -3.52 0.89 6.43
N VAL A 219 -4.60 1.63 6.67
CA VAL A 219 -5.40 1.55 7.91
C VAL A 219 -6.26 0.30 7.88
N GLY A 220 -6.16 -0.54 8.93
CA GLY A 220 -6.87 -1.82 8.98
C GLY A 220 -6.29 -2.90 8.07
N ASN A 221 -5.03 -2.77 7.64
CA ASN A 221 -4.32 -3.80 6.89
C ASN A 221 -4.35 -5.14 7.62
N ASN A 222 -4.57 -6.23 6.90
CA ASN A 222 -4.73 -7.59 7.42
C ASN A 222 -5.95 -7.79 8.34
N ALA A 223 -6.76 -6.76 8.62
CA ALA A 223 -7.98 -6.92 9.39
C ALA A 223 -9.04 -7.68 8.59
N PRO A 224 -9.95 -8.45 9.22
CA PRO A 224 -11.01 -9.12 8.47
C PRO A 224 -11.92 -8.13 7.72
N TYR A 225 -12.27 -8.44 6.47
CA TYR A 225 -13.07 -7.56 5.59
C TYR A 225 -14.48 -7.26 6.12
N ASN A 226 -14.98 -8.08 7.05
CA ASN A 226 -16.29 -7.95 7.69
C ASN A 226 -16.25 -7.13 8.99
N THR A 227 -15.14 -6.46 9.30
CA THR A 227 -14.97 -5.59 10.48
C THR A 227 -14.91 -4.12 10.08
N ALA A 228 -15.28 -3.23 11.01
CA ALA A 228 -15.22 -1.76 10.92
C ALA A 228 -13.81 -1.17 10.80
N LEU A 229 -12.78 -2.02 10.72
CA LEU A 229 -11.38 -1.63 10.82
C LEU A 229 -10.79 -1.14 9.49
N ARG A 230 -11.42 -1.46 8.36
CA ARG A 230 -11.00 -1.02 7.01
C ARG A 230 -11.83 0.20 6.57
N PRO A 231 -11.28 1.42 6.59
CA PRO A 231 -12.07 2.65 6.36
C PRO A 231 -12.71 2.76 4.98
N TYR A 232 -12.16 2.07 3.99
CA TYR A 232 -12.70 2.04 2.63
C TYR A 232 -13.90 1.10 2.46
N ILE A 233 -14.33 0.41 3.52
CA ILE A 233 -15.54 -0.43 3.53
C ILE A 233 -16.60 0.28 4.39
N SER A 234 -17.59 0.91 3.74
CA SER A 234 -18.51 1.84 4.40
C SER A 234 -19.77 1.21 5.01
N SER A 235 -20.17 0.01 4.59
CA SER A 235 -21.33 -0.68 5.19
C SER A 235 -21.23 -2.20 5.10
N TYR A 236 -21.61 -2.86 6.20
CA TYR A 236 -21.76 -4.32 6.29
C TYR A 236 -23.14 -4.73 5.77
N PRO A 237 -23.27 -5.88 5.09
CA PRO A 237 -24.45 -6.22 4.28
C PRO A 237 -25.74 -6.19 5.12
N SER A 238 -26.65 -5.27 4.77
CA SER A 238 -27.96 -5.14 5.42
C SER A 238 -29.07 -5.98 4.77
N CYS A 239 -28.78 -6.67 3.67
CA CYS A 239 -29.77 -7.41 2.88
C CYS A 239 -29.23 -8.75 2.37
N SER A 240 -30.15 -9.63 1.96
CA SER A 240 -29.95 -11.02 1.46
C SER A 240 -28.92 -11.23 0.35
N LYS A 241 -28.32 -10.16 -0.19
CA LYS A 241 -27.22 -10.19 -1.14
C LYS A 241 -25.99 -9.66 -0.42
N LYS A 242 -25.02 -10.53 -0.14
CA LYS A 242 -23.73 -10.21 0.50
C LYS A 242 -22.90 -9.22 -0.33
N THR A 243 -23.34 -7.96 -0.30
CA THR A 243 -22.81 -6.83 -1.06
C THR A 243 -22.28 -5.82 -0.08
N TYR A 244 -21.11 -5.28 -0.37
CA TYR A 244 -20.39 -4.32 0.47
C TYR A 244 -20.23 -3.01 -0.30
N ILE A 245 -20.39 -1.90 0.42
CA ILE A 245 -20.14 -0.56 -0.13
C ILE A 245 -18.68 -0.23 0.06
N ILE A 246 -17.98 0.01 -1.05
CA ILE A 246 -16.57 0.37 -1.09
C ILE A 246 -16.44 1.85 -1.44
N ASN A 247 -15.58 2.58 -0.72
CA ASN A 247 -15.26 3.97 -0.96
C ASN A 247 -13.74 4.15 -1.15
N LEU A 248 -13.32 4.35 -2.40
CA LEU A 248 -11.92 4.55 -2.79
C LEU A 248 -11.80 5.83 -3.61
N ALA A 249 -10.87 6.72 -3.26
CA ALA A 249 -10.64 7.98 -3.96
C ALA A 249 -11.91 8.86 -4.16
N GLY A 250 -12.88 8.75 -3.25
CA GLY A 250 -14.18 9.43 -3.37
C GLY A 250 -15.19 8.74 -4.30
N CYS A 251 -14.80 7.65 -4.95
CA CYS A 251 -15.70 6.79 -5.72
C CYS A 251 -16.38 5.78 -4.78
N VAL A 252 -17.71 5.74 -4.81
CA VAL A 252 -18.52 4.80 -4.03
C VAL A 252 -19.16 3.78 -4.96
N PHE A 253 -18.94 2.49 -4.70
CA PHE A 253 -19.46 1.40 -5.53
C PHE A 253 -19.71 0.14 -4.71
N ASN A 254 -20.45 -0.81 -5.28
CA ASN A 254 -20.82 -2.06 -4.63
C ASN A 254 -19.97 -3.21 -5.15
N LEU A 255 -19.41 -4.01 -4.23
CA LEU A 255 -18.71 -5.24 -4.55
C LEU A 255 -19.37 -6.44 -3.87
N CYS A 256 -19.29 -7.62 -4.49
CA CYS A 256 -19.70 -8.87 -3.85
C CYS A 256 -18.62 -9.38 -2.89
N GLU A 257 -18.99 -10.28 -1.97
CA GLU A 257 -18.06 -10.80 -0.95
C GLU A 257 -16.74 -11.32 -1.51
N SER A 258 -16.75 -12.02 -2.65
CA SER A 258 -15.51 -12.54 -3.26
C SER A 258 -14.61 -11.43 -3.80
N ASP A 259 -15.18 -10.39 -4.41
CA ASP A 259 -14.41 -9.26 -4.94
C ASP A 259 -13.77 -8.45 -3.81
N VAL A 260 -14.47 -8.32 -2.68
CA VAL A 260 -13.95 -7.62 -1.49
C VAL A 260 -12.77 -8.38 -0.89
N LYS A 261 -12.85 -9.72 -0.81
CA LYS A 261 -11.74 -10.55 -0.32
C LYS A 261 -10.49 -10.35 -1.18
N GLU A 262 -10.62 -10.49 -2.49
CA GLU A 262 -9.50 -10.29 -3.42
C GLU A 262 -8.94 -8.86 -3.35
N LEU A 263 -9.82 -7.85 -3.26
CA LEU A 263 -9.41 -6.45 -3.09
C LEU A 263 -8.59 -6.25 -1.79
N CYS A 264 -9.08 -6.77 -0.66
CA CYS A 264 -8.40 -6.68 0.63
C CYS A 264 -7.03 -7.37 0.58
N GLU A 265 -6.96 -8.59 0.03
CA GLU A 265 -5.71 -9.36 -0.09
C GLU A 265 -4.65 -8.61 -0.92
N LEU A 266 -5.04 -8.01 -2.05
CA LEU A 266 -4.11 -7.23 -2.86
C LEU A 266 -3.68 -5.92 -2.19
N ILE A 267 -4.62 -5.23 -1.54
CA ILE A 267 -4.31 -4.01 -0.77
C ILE A 267 -3.33 -4.34 0.34
N ASP A 268 -3.55 -5.44 1.06
CA ASP A 268 -2.72 -5.84 2.19
C ASP A 268 -1.26 -6.05 1.76
N LEU A 269 -1.06 -6.81 0.69
CA LEU A 269 0.26 -7.08 0.12
C LEU A 269 0.92 -5.82 -0.45
N TYR A 270 0.16 -4.94 -1.10
CA TYR A 270 0.71 -3.69 -1.63
C TYR A 270 1.14 -2.77 -0.49
N CYS A 271 0.32 -2.63 0.55
CA CYS A 271 0.61 -1.78 1.70
C CYS A 271 1.79 -2.32 2.52
N GLU A 272 1.98 -3.63 2.62
CA GLU A 272 3.16 -4.23 3.26
C GLU A 272 4.45 -3.80 2.54
N GLU A 273 4.51 -3.92 1.22
CA GLU A 273 5.67 -3.48 0.44
C GLU A 273 5.84 -1.95 0.47
N TYR A 274 4.74 -1.19 0.46
CA TYR A 274 4.76 0.28 0.56
C TYR A 274 5.38 0.75 1.88
N ILE A 275 4.91 0.21 3.01
CA ILE A 275 5.42 0.54 4.34
C ILE A 275 6.86 0.06 4.50
N LYS A 276 7.21 -1.10 3.95
CA LYS A 276 8.60 -1.60 3.96
C LYS A 276 9.55 -0.64 3.26
N CYS A 277 9.18 -0.08 2.11
CA CYS A 277 9.97 0.95 1.44
C CYS A 277 10.14 2.20 2.30
N LEU A 278 9.08 2.68 2.98
CA LEU A 278 9.20 3.80 3.91
C LEU A 278 10.11 3.50 5.10
N LYS A 279 10.06 2.28 5.67
CA LYS A 279 10.96 1.84 6.74
C LYS A 279 12.43 1.89 6.31
N VAL A 280 12.72 1.44 5.08
CA VAL A 280 14.09 1.51 4.53
C VAL A 280 14.58 2.96 4.44
N ILE A 281 13.72 3.90 4.06
CA ILE A 281 14.04 5.33 4.00
C ILE A 281 14.27 5.90 5.41
N GLU A 282 13.39 5.56 6.36
CA GLU A 282 13.49 5.96 7.78
C GLU A 282 14.82 5.48 8.40
N GLU A 283 15.19 4.22 8.18
CA GLU A 283 16.43 3.59 8.67
C GLU A 283 17.69 4.14 8.02
N ARG A 284 17.67 4.31 6.69
CA ARG A 284 18.83 4.78 5.92
C ARG A 284 19.29 6.15 6.37
N TYR A 285 18.34 7.01 6.74
CA TYR A 285 18.62 8.40 7.05
C TYR A 285 18.52 8.75 8.53
N ASP A 286 18.17 7.78 9.39
CA ASP A 286 17.94 7.99 10.81
C ASP A 286 17.00 9.18 11.06
N LEU A 287 15.80 9.09 10.46
CA LEU A 287 14.82 10.16 10.54
C LEU A 287 14.00 10.12 11.84
N SER A 288 14.32 9.23 12.77
CA SER A 288 13.54 8.94 13.98
C SER A 288 13.14 10.19 14.78
N GLU A 289 14.00 11.21 14.82
CA GLU A 289 13.79 12.46 15.54
C GLU A 289 13.33 13.64 14.67
N TYR A 290 13.24 13.45 13.36
CA TYR A 290 13.02 14.52 12.40
C TYR A 290 11.64 14.43 11.76
N SER A 291 10.95 15.57 11.65
CA SER A 291 9.75 15.67 10.83
C SER A 291 10.09 16.09 9.39
N LEU A 292 9.15 15.87 8.48
CA LEU A 292 9.27 16.24 7.08
C LEU A 292 8.39 17.45 6.74
N THR A 293 8.84 18.29 5.82
CA THR A 293 8.01 19.31 5.16
C THR A 293 7.06 18.65 4.16
N ARG A 294 6.09 19.41 3.63
CA ARG A 294 5.20 18.94 2.56
C ARG A 294 5.97 18.38 1.36
N ASN A 295 7.04 19.06 0.97
CA ASN A 295 7.89 18.69 -0.15
C ASN A 295 8.89 17.56 0.20
N GLY A 296 8.82 16.98 1.39
CA GLY A 296 9.68 15.87 1.81
C GLY A 296 11.06 16.30 2.33
N MET A 297 11.28 17.59 2.59
CA MET A 297 12.52 18.08 3.20
C MET A 297 12.54 17.80 4.69
N ILE A 298 13.72 17.50 5.23
CA ILE A 298 13.88 17.11 6.63
C ILE A 298 14.02 18.39 7.46
N LYS A 299 13.11 18.64 8.41
CA LYS A 299 13.16 19.84 9.26
C LYS A 299 14.28 19.69 10.29
N LEU A 300 15.32 20.52 10.19
CA LEU A 300 16.48 20.41 11.09
C LEU A 300 16.30 21.25 12.35
N LEU A 301 15.98 22.54 12.17
CA LEU A 301 15.89 23.53 13.26
C LEU A 301 15.10 24.76 12.82
N LYS A 302 14.45 25.40 13.78
CA LYS A 302 13.70 26.64 13.60
C LYS A 302 14.40 27.78 14.33
N ILE A 303 14.72 28.85 13.59
CA ILE A 303 15.48 30.00 14.09
C ILE A 303 14.83 31.32 13.76
N ASP A 304 15.10 32.33 14.58
CA ASP A 304 14.72 33.71 14.32
C ASP A 304 15.33 34.19 12.99
N LYS A 305 14.54 34.96 12.23
CA LYS A 305 14.90 35.45 10.90
C LYS A 305 16.15 36.34 10.91
N ASN A 306 16.42 37.07 11.99
CA ASN A 306 17.64 37.86 12.11
C ASN A 306 18.87 36.97 12.29
N ILE A 307 18.75 35.89 13.06
CA ILE A 307 19.82 34.87 13.16
C ILE A 307 20.09 34.26 11.78
N PHE A 308 19.04 33.94 11.03
CA PHE A 308 19.20 33.43 9.67
C PHE A 308 19.91 34.43 8.74
N ARG A 309 19.59 35.73 8.83
CA ARG A 309 20.28 36.77 8.05
C ARG A 309 21.78 36.85 8.39
N ILE A 310 22.12 36.80 9.68
CA ILE A 310 23.51 36.77 10.15
C ILE A 310 24.22 35.52 9.60
N LEU A 311 23.57 34.35 9.68
CA LEU A 311 24.08 33.09 9.14
C LEU A 311 24.37 33.16 7.63
N VAL A 312 23.41 33.68 6.84
CA VAL A 312 23.56 33.81 5.38
C VAL A 312 24.67 34.80 5.02
N GLN A 313 24.74 35.94 5.72
CA GLN A 313 25.80 36.92 5.49
C GLN A 313 27.17 36.32 5.81
N TYR A 314 27.29 35.66 6.95
CA TYR A 314 28.52 34.98 7.35
C TYR A 314 28.95 33.91 6.34
N ALA A 315 28.01 33.11 5.82
CA ALA A 315 28.28 32.10 4.80
C ALA A 315 28.68 32.68 3.44
N LYS A 316 28.21 33.88 3.10
CA LYS A 316 28.61 34.62 1.88
C LYS A 316 30.01 35.23 2.01
N GLU A 317 30.43 35.60 3.22
CA GLU A 317 31.75 36.18 3.47
C GLU A 317 32.83 35.11 3.70
N ASN A 318 32.44 33.94 4.21
CA ASN A 318 33.34 32.86 4.61
C ASN A 318 33.09 31.62 3.78
N HIS A 319 33.86 31.45 2.70
CA HIS A 319 33.66 30.38 1.72
C HIS A 319 34.38 29.06 2.05
N ASN A 320 35.39 29.08 2.92
CA ASN A 320 36.23 27.91 3.19
C ASN A 320 36.18 27.53 4.68
N TYR A 321 35.77 26.30 4.97
CA TYR A 321 35.74 25.68 6.29
C TYR A 321 36.61 24.44 6.29
N ALA A 322 37.87 24.60 6.69
CA ALA A 322 38.88 23.53 6.61
C ALA A 322 38.94 22.92 5.19
N GLU A 323 38.64 21.63 5.04
CA GLU A 323 38.61 20.89 3.77
C GLU A 323 37.28 21.05 2.99
N TYR A 324 36.38 21.91 3.46
CA TYR A 324 35.06 22.12 2.87
C TYR A 324 34.90 23.53 2.32
N LYS A 325 34.13 23.63 1.23
CA LYS A 325 33.67 24.87 0.63
C LYS A 325 32.20 25.09 0.97
N LEU A 326 31.92 26.17 1.70
CA LEU A 326 30.56 26.62 1.98
C LEU A 326 30.14 27.66 0.96
N SER A 327 28.96 27.46 0.37
CA SER A 327 28.34 28.40 -0.54
C SER A 327 26.90 28.66 -0.13
N CYS A 328 26.41 29.87 -0.45
CA CYS A 328 25.05 30.29 -0.16
C CYS A 328 24.47 30.99 -1.39
N ASN A 329 23.25 30.61 -1.80
CA ASN A 329 22.57 31.27 -2.92
C ASN A 329 21.81 32.54 -2.48
N GLU A 330 21.17 33.23 -3.44
CA GLU A 330 20.40 34.44 -3.18
C GLU A 330 19.21 34.22 -2.23
N PHE A 331 18.67 32.99 -2.19
CA PHE A 331 17.56 32.59 -1.35
C PHE A 331 17.98 32.14 0.07
N GLY A 332 19.29 32.13 0.36
CA GLY A 332 19.83 31.74 1.66
C GLY A 332 20.12 30.25 1.81
N ASN A 333 20.04 29.47 0.74
CA ASN A 333 20.27 28.03 0.78
C ASN A 333 21.76 27.74 0.91
N LEU A 334 22.14 27.04 1.97
CA LEU A 334 23.51 26.64 2.23
C LEU A 334 23.83 25.34 1.49
N ARG A 335 24.97 25.30 0.81
CA ARG A 335 25.54 24.12 0.15
C ARG A 335 26.98 23.95 0.63
N LEU A 336 27.28 22.77 1.17
CA LEU A 336 28.63 22.40 1.60
C LEU A 336 29.20 21.37 0.63
N GLU A 337 30.42 21.59 0.16
CA GLU A 337 31.16 20.69 -0.72
C GLU A 337 32.52 20.35 -0.10
N ASN A 338 33.08 19.18 -0.39
CA ASN A 338 34.48 18.88 -0.04
C ASN A 338 35.45 19.35 -1.15
N GLU A 339 36.76 19.21 -0.93
CA GLU A 339 37.81 19.57 -1.90
C GLU A 339 37.67 18.90 -3.28
N LYS A 340 36.96 17.77 -3.35
CA LYS A 340 36.68 17.04 -4.60
C LYS A 340 35.39 17.49 -5.28
N ASN A 341 34.81 18.62 -4.86
CA ASN A 341 33.50 19.12 -5.29
C ASN A 341 32.35 18.12 -5.08
N LYS A 342 32.49 17.18 -4.12
CA LYS A 342 31.36 16.33 -3.71
C LYS A 342 30.50 17.11 -2.74
N ILE A 343 29.21 17.13 -2.97
CA ILE A 343 28.22 17.80 -2.13
C ILE A 343 28.02 16.96 -0.86
N MET A 344 28.20 17.59 0.30
CA MET A 344 27.98 16.95 1.61
C MET A 344 26.54 17.16 2.09
N PHE A 345 25.96 18.34 1.85
CA PHE A 345 24.54 18.65 2.08
C PHE A 345 24.09 19.89 1.32
N ILE A 346 22.76 20.03 1.15
CA ILE A 346 22.09 21.24 0.70
C ILE A 346 20.90 21.52 1.61
N THR A 347 20.83 22.73 2.14
CA THR A 347 19.67 23.19 2.90
C THR A 347 18.69 23.97 2.02
N ASP A 348 17.46 24.06 2.48
CA ASP A 348 16.46 24.99 1.99
C ASP A 348 15.75 25.64 3.18
N VAL A 349 15.04 26.73 2.93
CA VAL A 349 14.17 27.36 3.92
C VAL A 349 12.72 26.96 3.62
N GLU A 350 12.01 26.44 4.61
CA GLU A 350 10.58 26.15 4.42
C GLU A 350 9.83 27.47 4.19
N MET A 351 9.22 27.62 3.02
CA MET A 351 8.38 28.74 2.68
C MET A 351 6.93 28.27 2.61
N ASP A 352 6.18 28.50 3.69
CA ASP A 352 4.73 28.33 3.68
C ASP A 352 4.11 29.48 2.86
N ALA A 353 4.10 29.33 1.53
CA ALA A 353 3.63 30.29 0.54
C ALA A 353 4.52 31.52 0.27
N ILE A 354 4.52 31.96 -0.99
CA ILE A 354 5.37 33.01 -1.59
C ILE A 354 5.31 34.35 -0.83
N TYR A 355 4.29 34.60 0.00
CA TYR A 355 4.07 35.87 0.69
C TYR A 355 4.28 35.87 2.21
N ARG A 356 4.43 34.70 2.88
CA ARG A 356 4.58 34.67 4.36
C ARG A 356 5.97 35.04 4.87
N TRP A 357 6.95 35.13 3.97
CA TRP A 357 8.31 35.52 4.34
C TRP A 357 8.35 36.90 5.03
N TYR A 358 7.37 37.77 4.78
CA TYR A 358 7.29 39.08 5.41
C TYR A 358 6.72 39.07 6.83
N THR A 359 5.96 38.04 7.21
CA THR A 359 5.11 38.07 8.42
C THR A 359 5.59 37.17 9.54
N GLU A 360 6.33 36.09 9.26
CA GLU A 360 6.78 35.16 10.31
C GLU A 360 8.15 35.57 10.88
N PRO A 361 8.30 35.63 12.22
CA PRO A 361 9.55 36.00 12.87
C PRO A 361 10.60 34.88 12.82
N ASP A 362 10.15 33.64 12.69
CA ASP A 362 11.00 32.45 12.68
C ASP A 362 10.94 31.73 11.34
N MET A 363 11.96 30.93 11.05
CA MET A 363 12.04 30.13 9.82
C MET A 363 12.61 28.74 10.10
N TRP A 364 12.09 27.75 9.40
CA TRP A 364 12.65 26.40 9.41
C TRP A 364 13.81 26.30 8.42
N ILE A 365 14.98 25.91 8.91
CA ILE A 365 16.03 25.37 8.07
C ILE A 365 15.74 23.89 7.86
N THR A 366 15.70 23.52 6.58
CA THR A 366 15.37 22.18 6.14
C THR A 366 16.54 21.61 5.35
N LEU A 367 16.75 20.31 5.45
CA LEU A 367 17.70 19.59 4.63
C LEU A 367 16.94 19.04 3.43
N LYS A 368 17.40 19.37 2.22
CA LYS A 368 16.88 18.71 1.03
C LYS A 368 17.14 17.23 1.19
N PRO A 369 16.11 16.38 1.03
CA PRO A 369 16.38 14.97 0.89
C PRO A 369 17.28 14.86 -0.33
N TYR A 370 18.24 13.97 -0.23
CA TYR A 370 19.18 13.66 -1.30
C TYR A 370 18.35 13.55 -2.59
N HIS A 371 18.71 14.37 -3.60
CA HIS A 371 18.28 14.36 -5.02
C HIS A 371 17.67 15.66 -5.54
N THR A 372 18.36 16.20 -6.55
CA THR A 372 17.71 16.56 -7.80
C THR A 372 18.34 15.70 -8.89
N ALA A 373 17.47 15.13 -9.74
CA ALA A 373 17.77 14.25 -10.84
C ALA A 373 18.95 14.70 -11.75
N ASP A 374 19.54 13.69 -12.39
CA ASP A 374 20.39 13.73 -13.60
C ASP A 374 21.81 14.30 -13.54
N GLN A 375 22.21 15.11 -12.56
CA GLN A 375 23.54 15.76 -12.61
C GLN A 375 24.62 15.23 -11.66
N TYR A 376 24.29 14.37 -10.68
CA TYR A 376 25.23 14.05 -9.59
C TYR A 376 25.32 12.57 -9.21
N MET A 377 24.89 11.65 -10.09
CA MET A 377 24.98 10.20 -9.88
C MET A 377 26.42 9.69 -9.94
N SER A 378 27.17 9.87 -8.85
CA SER A 378 28.25 8.95 -8.48
C SER A 378 27.84 8.25 -7.18
N TYR A 379 27.58 6.96 -7.27
CA TYR A 379 27.00 6.06 -6.25
C TYR A 379 27.80 5.88 -4.93
N ASN A 380 28.73 6.80 -4.61
CA ASN A 380 29.60 6.78 -3.43
C ASN A 380 29.81 8.21 -2.88
N GLN A 381 28.74 8.97 -2.70
CA GLN A 381 28.81 10.27 -2.01
C GLN A 381 28.56 10.07 -0.52
N GLU A 382 29.54 10.46 0.29
CA GLU A 382 29.48 10.49 1.77
C GLU A 382 28.59 11.64 2.23
N PHE A 383 27.32 11.58 1.88
CA PHE A 383 26.35 12.54 2.34
C PHE A 383 26.25 12.55 3.86
N TRP A 384 26.10 13.73 4.44
CA TRP A 384 25.97 13.84 5.89
C TRP A 384 24.54 13.49 6.33
N HIS A 385 24.45 12.67 7.38
CA HIS A 385 23.19 12.41 8.08
C HIS A 385 22.60 13.72 8.66
N PRO A 386 21.27 13.81 8.80
CA PRO A 386 20.59 15.00 9.34
C PRO A 386 21.19 15.48 10.66
N THR A 387 21.55 14.56 11.56
CA THR A 387 22.19 14.87 12.86
C THR A 387 23.54 15.56 12.70
N LYS A 388 24.35 15.13 11.74
CA LYS A 388 25.64 15.75 11.44
C LYS A 388 25.45 17.13 10.80
N VAL A 389 24.50 17.26 9.87
CA VAL A 389 24.17 18.56 9.24
C VAL A 389 23.65 19.55 10.28
N LYS A 390 22.70 19.15 11.13
CA LYS A 390 22.17 19.95 12.23
C LYS A 390 23.28 20.46 13.14
N LYS A 391 24.18 19.58 13.59
CA LYS A 391 25.33 19.96 14.43
C LYS A 391 26.24 20.96 13.74
N PHE A 392 26.52 20.75 12.44
CA PHE A 392 27.32 21.68 11.65
C PHE A 392 26.67 23.06 11.56
N ILE A 393 25.37 23.13 11.26
CA ILE A 393 24.64 24.40 11.17
C ILE A 393 24.60 25.12 12.52
N LEU A 394 24.42 24.40 13.64
CA LEU A 394 24.46 25.01 14.97
C LEU A 394 25.83 25.63 15.28
N ASN A 395 26.92 24.94 14.95
CA ASN A 395 28.27 25.49 15.09
C ASN A 395 28.46 26.72 14.19
N LEU A 396 27.97 26.66 12.95
CA LEU A 396 28.05 27.75 11.99
C LEU A 396 27.27 28.99 12.47
N ILE A 397 26.09 28.80 13.09
CA ILE A 397 25.32 29.87 13.72
C ILE A 397 26.09 30.49 14.90
N GLU A 398 26.68 29.65 15.76
CA GLU A 398 27.49 30.13 16.89
C GLU A 398 28.69 30.96 16.43
N GLU A 399 29.39 30.53 15.39
CA GLU A 399 30.49 31.29 14.79
C GLU A 399 30.03 32.61 14.16
N ALA A 400 28.93 32.58 13.39
CA ALA A 400 28.35 33.76 12.76
C ALA A 400 27.95 34.83 13.79
N LEU A 401 27.29 34.41 14.87
CA LEU A 401 26.92 35.30 15.98
C LEU A 401 28.14 35.86 16.72
N ASN A 402 29.16 35.03 16.92
CA ASN A 402 30.43 35.49 17.51
C ASN A 402 31.09 36.55 16.64
N CYS A 403 31.08 36.38 15.32
CA CYS A 403 31.63 37.36 14.38
C CYS A 403 30.84 38.67 14.44
N GLU A 404 29.51 38.60 14.29
CA GLU A 404 28.61 39.76 14.29
C GLU A 404 28.77 40.62 15.56
N PHE A 405 28.67 39.99 16.74
CA PHE A 405 28.79 40.73 18.00
C PHE A 405 30.19 41.31 18.21
N ARG A 406 31.25 40.65 17.71
CA ARG A 406 32.61 41.22 17.75
C ARG A 406 32.75 42.40 16.80
N GLN A 407 32.13 42.39 15.62
CA GLN A 407 32.14 43.53 14.71
C GLN A 407 31.42 44.73 15.33
N GLU A 408 30.26 44.51 15.99
CA GLU A 408 29.60 45.56 16.77
C GLU A 408 30.55 46.18 17.81
N TRP A 409 31.32 45.35 18.53
CA TRP A 409 32.31 45.83 19.52
C TRP A 409 33.49 46.57 18.90
N LEU A 410 33.95 46.12 17.72
CA LEU A 410 34.93 46.83 16.90
C LEU A 410 34.40 48.16 16.33
N GLY A 411 33.14 48.52 16.59
CA GLY A 411 32.59 49.86 16.32
C GLY A 411 32.84 50.88 17.45
N TYR A 412 33.15 50.46 18.69
CA TYR A 412 33.32 51.37 19.85
C TYR A 412 34.71 52.03 19.89
N ASN A 413 34.90 53.15 20.59
CA ASN A 413 36.22 53.78 20.73
C ASN A 413 37.25 52.86 21.45
N LEU A 414 38.52 52.90 21.03
CA LEU A 414 39.66 52.16 21.57
C LEU A 414 39.74 52.11 23.11
N PHE A 415 39.46 53.23 23.78
CA PHE A 415 39.50 53.29 25.25
C PHE A 415 38.44 52.39 25.90
N TYR A 416 37.23 52.37 25.34
CA TYR A 416 36.14 51.53 25.82
C TYR A 416 36.42 50.04 25.57
N ARG A 417 37.07 49.70 24.44
CA ARG A 417 37.50 48.34 24.12
C ARG A 417 38.52 47.80 25.13
N PHE A 418 39.51 48.62 25.49
CA PHE A 418 40.56 48.18 26.43
C PHE A 418 40.01 47.85 27.82
N ILE A 419 39.09 48.67 28.34
CA ILE A 419 38.57 48.52 29.72
C ILE A 419 37.54 47.39 29.84
N THR A 420 36.81 47.09 28.76
CA THR A 420 35.64 46.19 28.82
C THR A 420 35.87 44.80 28.23
N ARG A 421 37.04 44.51 27.63
CA ARG A 421 37.30 43.27 26.87
C ARG A 421 36.82 41.98 27.55
N ASN A 422 37.27 41.71 28.79
CA ASN A 422 36.90 40.47 29.50
C ASN A 422 35.40 40.41 29.83
N ARG A 423 34.79 41.56 30.20
CA ARG A 423 33.33 41.64 30.45
C ARG A 423 32.53 41.47 29.17
N PHE A 424 33.03 41.99 28.06
CA PHE A 424 32.42 41.87 26.75
C PHE A 424 32.43 40.42 26.26
N GLU A 425 33.57 39.73 26.32
CA GLU A 425 33.66 38.32 25.91
C GLU A 425 32.69 37.42 26.70
N GLU A 426 32.55 37.64 28.01
CA GLU A 426 31.61 36.89 28.84
C GLU A 426 30.15 37.24 28.48
N ASN A 427 29.84 38.52 28.25
CA ASN A 427 28.51 38.96 27.82
C ASN A 427 28.12 38.37 26.45
N VAL A 428 29.06 38.30 25.50
CA VAL A 428 28.85 37.67 24.18
C VAL A 428 28.54 36.19 24.35
N LYS A 429 29.35 35.46 25.13
CA LYS A 429 29.11 34.04 25.40
C LYS A 429 27.73 33.81 26.02
N GLN A 430 27.31 34.64 26.97
CA GLN A 430 25.99 34.54 27.58
C GLN A 430 24.87 34.85 26.59
N LYS A 431 25.03 35.89 25.74
CA LYS A 431 24.05 36.24 24.71
C LYS A 431 23.89 35.11 23.69
N ILE A 432 24.99 34.54 23.22
CA ILE A 432 24.99 33.39 22.31
C ILE A 432 24.33 32.18 22.97
N ARG A 433 24.70 31.82 24.21
CA ARG A 433 24.05 30.71 24.93
C ARG A 433 22.55 30.88 25.05
N ARG A 434 22.06 32.10 25.32
CA ARG A 434 20.62 32.41 25.37
C ARG A 434 19.97 32.23 24.00
N ILE A 435 20.59 32.74 22.93
CA ILE A 435 20.08 32.59 21.57
C ILE A 435 20.03 31.11 21.17
N MET A 436 21.13 30.38 21.36
CA MET A 436 21.23 28.95 21.07
C MET A 436 20.24 28.11 21.87
N GLY A 437 19.97 28.49 23.13
CA GLY A 437 18.97 27.84 23.99
C GLY A 437 17.52 28.07 23.54
N ASN A 438 17.26 29.12 22.75
CA ASN A 438 15.93 29.42 22.21
C ASN A 438 15.69 28.80 20.82
N ILE A 439 16.71 28.19 20.20
CA ILE A 439 16.54 27.50 18.92
C ILE A 439 15.61 26.31 19.13
N GLN A 440 14.50 26.30 18.38
CA GLN A 440 13.52 25.24 18.48
C GLN A 440 13.92 24.08 17.56
N TYR A 441 13.73 22.87 18.07
CA TYR A 441 13.93 21.63 17.33
C TYR A 441 12.58 21.01 17.04
N CYS A 442 12.46 20.34 15.90
CA CYS A 442 11.34 19.45 15.74
C CYS A 442 11.60 18.22 16.61
N SER A 443 10.78 17.99 17.63
CA SER A 443 10.69 16.69 18.29
C SER A 443 9.28 16.18 18.06
N GLU A 444 9.12 15.10 17.31
CA GLU A 444 7.84 14.40 17.31
C GLU A 444 7.65 13.77 18.69
N SER A 445 6.42 13.84 19.22
CA SER A 445 6.08 13.27 20.54
C SER A 445 6.18 11.74 20.56
N ALA A 446 6.16 11.11 19.39
CA ALA A 446 6.32 9.68 19.23
C ALA A 446 7.40 9.42 18.18
N LYS A 447 8.44 8.68 18.57
CA LYS A 447 9.64 8.43 17.76
C LYS A 447 9.60 7.04 17.13
N TYR A 448 10.19 6.88 15.96
CA TYR A 448 10.42 5.55 15.38
C TYR A 448 11.44 4.78 16.22
N ILE A 449 11.17 3.51 16.53
CA ILE A 449 12.01 2.66 17.36
C ILE A 449 12.85 1.74 16.48
N PHE A 450 14.17 1.79 16.63
CA PHE A 450 15.07 0.78 16.06
C PHE A 450 15.38 -0.29 17.11
N GLU A 451 14.92 -1.52 16.89
CA GLU A 451 15.15 -2.64 17.84
C GLU A 451 16.63 -2.89 18.15
N LYS A 452 17.51 -2.67 17.16
CA LYS A 452 18.97 -2.80 17.29
C LYS A 452 19.59 -1.82 18.29
N ASP A 453 18.90 -0.72 18.60
CA ASP A 453 19.39 0.32 19.50
C ASP A 453 18.98 0.02 20.96
N ILE A 454 18.11 -0.98 21.17
CA ILE A 454 17.64 -1.41 22.51
C ILE A 454 18.62 -2.39 23.14
N MET A 455 19.82 -1.89 23.42
CA MET A 455 20.92 -2.70 23.99
C MET A 455 21.01 -2.56 25.51
N GLU A 456 20.42 -1.50 26.05
CA GLU A 456 20.52 -1.09 27.45
C GLU A 456 19.15 -0.98 28.11
N GLU A 457 19.18 -1.12 29.43
CA GLU A 457 17.98 -1.17 30.27
C GLU A 457 17.22 0.16 30.31
N ASP A 458 17.93 1.28 30.41
CA ASP A 458 17.35 2.62 30.40
C ASP A 458 16.70 2.95 29.04
N VAL A 459 17.29 2.44 27.95
CA VAL A 459 16.74 2.57 26.60
C VAL A 459 15.46 1.76 26.47
N LEU A 460 15.44 0.51 26.95
CA LEU A 460 14.23 -0.31 27.00
C LEU A 460 13.12 0.36 27.81
N LEU A 461 13.44 0.92 28.99
CA LEU A 461 12.48 1.62 29.83
C LEU A 461 11.88 2.84 29.13
N THR A 462 12.73 3.63 28.47
CA THR A 462 12.30 4.82 27.70
C THR A 462 11.33 4.41 26.60
N ILE A 463 11.67 3.38 25.82
CA ILE A 463 10.82 2.87 24.73
C ILE A 463 9.49 2.32 25.24
N VAL A 464 9.49 1.58 26.36
CA VAL A 464 8.27 1.10 26.99
C VAL A 464 7.38 2.28 27.41
N LYS A 465 7.95 3.34 27.99
CA LYS A 465 7.22 4.55 28.39
C LYS A 465 6.68 5.32 27.18
N ASP A 466 7.46 5.45 26.11
CA ASP A 466 7.04 6.11 24.87
C ASP A 466 5.87 5.36 24.21
N MET A 467 5.96 4.03 24.12
CA MET A 467 4.84 3.20 23.64
C MET A 467 3.63 3.31 24.58
N GLN A 468 3.84 3.30 25.90
CA GLN A 468 2.77 3.45 26.88
C GLN A 468 2.01 4.77 26.69
N GLU A 469 2.72 5.90 26.59
CA GLU A 469 2.12 7.21 26.33
C GLU A 469 1.35 7.22 25.00
N TYR A 470 1.93 6.61 23.96
CA TYR A 470 1.27 6.48 22.67
C TYR A 470 -0.06 5.71 22.75
N PHE A 471 -0.09 4.55 23.40
CA PHE A 471 -1.32 3.75 23.54
C PHE A 471 -2.32 4.37 24.53
N LEU A 472 -1.86 5.19 25.48
CA LEU A 472 -2.73 5.96 26.39
C LEU A 472 -3.55 7.03 25.64
N LEU A 473 -2.92 7.72 24.69
CA LEU A 473 -3.52 8.83 23.94
C LEU A 473 -4.44 8.37 22.80
N LYS A 474 -4.50 7.06 22.52
CA LYS A 474 -5.30 6.50 21.44
C LYS A 474 -6.66 6.02 21.94
N ASP A 475 -7.73 6.46 21.28
CA ASP A 475 -9.08 6.02 21.56
C ASP A 475 -9.20 4.49 21.45
N ALA A 476 -10.12 3.92 22.24
CA ALA A 476 -10.44 2.48 22.30
C ALA A 476 -10.86 1.85 20.94
N CYS A 477 -10.91 2.62 19.86
CA CYS A 477 -11.29 2.20 18.50
C CYS A 477 -10.15 1.52 17.73
N HIS A 478 -8.90 1.56 18.20
CA HIS A 478 -7.84 0.72 17.63
C HIS A 478 -7.93 -0.68 18.23
N ILE A 479 -8.71 -1.51 17.56
CA ILE A 479 -8.86 -2.93 17.85
C ILE A 479 -7.70 -3.66 17.16
N TYR A 480 -6.83 -4.27 17.96
CA TYR A 480 -5.72 -5.08 17.48
C TYR A 480 -6.15 -6.55 17.49
N SER A 481 -6.27 -7.16 16.33
CA SER A 481 -6.58 -8.59 16.23
C SER A 481 -5.32 -9.37 15.88
N SER A 482 -4.83 -10.23 16.78
CA SER A 482 -4.04 -11.42 16.47
C SER A 482 -3.60 -12.17 17.73
N PHE A 483 -3.31 -13.46 17.55
CA PHE A 483 -2.52 -14.28 18.46
C PHE A 483 -1.13 -13.66 18.77
N GLU A 484 -0.61 -12.84 17.87
CA GLU A 484 0.75 -12.27 17.95
C GLU A 484 0.87 -11.20 19.04
N GLU A 485 -0.23 -10.55 19.45
CA GLU A 485 -0.26 -9.64 20.60
C GLU A 485 0.02 -10.34 21.92
N LEU A 486 -0.27 -11.64 22.05
CA LEU A 486 0.02 -12.39 23.27
C LEU A 486 1.53 -12.45 23.59
N GLY A 487 2.38 -12.16 22.60
CA GLY A 487 3.82 -11.99 22.80
C GLY A 487 4.18 -11.03 23.93
N ILE A 488 3.40 -9.95 24.12
CA ILE A 488 3.63 -8.98 25.20
C ILE A 488 3.47 -9.61 26.59
N TYR A 489 2.56 -10.57 26.75
CA TYR A 489 2.39 -11.27 28.02
C TYR A 489 3.51 -12.28 28.26
N HIS A 490 4.05 -12.90 27.20
CA HIS A 490 5.24 -13.74 27.30
C HIS A 490 6.47 -12.94 27.73
N GLY A 491 6.67 -11.74 27.17
CA GLY A 491 7.75 -10.87 27.61
C GLY A 491 7.56 -10.35 29.03
N LEU A 492 6.32 -10.09 29.48
CA LEU A 492 6.04 -9.78 30.89
C LEU A 492 6.39 -10.95 31.82
N ILE A 493 6.06 -12.18 31.44
CA ILE A 493 6.46 -13.37 32.20
C ILE A 493 7.99 -13.45 32.31
N GLU A 494 8.71 -13.19 31.21
CA GLU A 494 10.16 -13.19 31.21
C GLU A 494 10.72 -12.11 32.15
N LEU A 495 10.18 -10.89 32.11
CA LEU A 495 10.51 -9.83 33.07
C LEU A 495 10.26 -10.25 34.52
N LEU A 496 9.08 -10.79 34.82
CA LEU A 496 8.73 -11.26 36.16
C LEU A 496 9.68 -12.36 36.64
N ARG A 497 10.12 -13.27 35.76
CA ARG A 497 11.10 -14.31 36.09
C ARG A 497 12.46 -13.71 36.43
N LYS A 498 12.93 -12.74 35.64
CA LYS A 498 14.27 -12.15 35.75
C LYS A 498 14.37 -11.06 36.83
N CYS A 499 13.29 -10.34 37.12
CA CYS A 499 13.28 -9.24 38.08
C CYS A 499 12.81 -9.70 39.47
N ASN A 500 13.46 -9.19 40.50
CA ASN A 500 12.97 -9.24 41.87
C ASN A 500 12.46 -7.84 42.24
N LEU A 501 11.16 -7.75 42.53
CA LEU A 501 10.47 -6.49 42.77
C LEU A 501 10.22 -6.29 44.26
N GLU A 502 9.84 -5.07 44.63
CA GLU A 502 9.30 -4.78 45.95
C GLU A 502 7.87 -5.36 46.09
N GLU A 503 7.43 -5.65 47.33
CA GLU A 503 6.12 -6.28 47.57
C GLU A 503 4.96 -5.45 47.00
N GLY A 504 5.07 -4.13 47.02
CA GLY A 504 4.07 -3.22 46.44
C GLY A 504 3.92 -3.34 44.92
N SER A 505 5.02 -3.61 44.21
CA SER A 505 5.02 -3.69 42.74
C SER A 505 4.23 -4.89 42.22
N TYR A 506 4.28 -6.03 42.92
CA TYR A 506 3.46 -7.19 42.55
C TYR A 506 1.97 -6.90 42.67
N SER A 507 1.57 -6.15 43.70
CA SER A 507 0.16 -5.74 43.90
C SER A 507 -0.30 -4.76 42.83
N TYR A 508 0.56 -3.81 42.46
CA TYR A 508 0.30 -2.89 41.36
C TYR A 508 0.09 -3.63 40.03
N ILE A 509 0.99 -4.55 39.68
CA ILE A 509 0.90 -5.35 38.45
C ILE A 509 -0.40 -6.16 38.44
N SER A 510 -0.74 -6.84 39.56
CA SER A 510 -1.99 -7.60 39.67
C SER A 510 -3.22 -6.72 39.42
N SER A 511 -3.22 -5.49 39.96
CA SER A 511 -4.33 -4.55 39.77
C SER A 511 -4.46 -4.07 38.34
N LYS A 512 -3.36 -3.87 37.61
CA LYS A 512 -3.40 -3.40 36.21
C LYS A 512 -3.82 -4.49 35.22
N LEU A 513 -3.56 -5.75 35.54
CA LEU A 513 -3.98 -6.90 34.74
C LEU A 513 -5.34 -7.48 35.19
N GLU A 514 -5.98 -6.87 36.19
CA GLU A 514 -7.26 -7.32 36.77
C GLU A 514 -7.23 -8.77 37.28
N TYR A 515 -6.08 -9.22 37.78
CA TYR A 515 -5.90 -10.55 38.35
C TYR A 515 -6.44 -10.65 39.77
N SER A 516 -7.02 -11.81 40.08
CA SER A 516 -7.84 -12.02 41.28
C SER A 516 -7.11 -12.67 42.46
N THR A 517 -5.95 -13.29 42.24
CA THR A 517 -5.20 -13.99 43.31
C THR A 517 -4.14 -13.14 44.00
N LEU A 518 -3.51 -13.74 45.02
CA LEU A 518 -2.41 -13.18 45.81
C LEU A 518 -1.27 -12.66 44.91
N ALA A 519 -0.95 -11.37 45.08
CA ALA A 519 0.10 -10.61 44.40
C ALA A 519 1.52 -11.10 44.74
N THR A 520 1.84 -12.32 44.33
CA THR A 520 3.18 -12.92 44.42
C THR A 520 3.76 -13.10 43.03
N LYS A 521 5.09 -13.10 42.91
CA LYS A 521 5.80 -13.38 41.66
C LYS A 521 5.29 -14.64 40.95
N TYR A 522 5.16 -15.75 41.69
CA TYR A 522 4.67 -17.02 41.13
C TYR A 522 3.18 -16.99 40.77
N GLY A 523 2.36 -16.32 41.58
CA GLY A 523 0.92 -16.13 41.30
C GLY A 523 0.71 -15.37 39.99
N LEU A 524 1.37 -14.23 39.81
CA LEU A 524 1.29 -13.43 38.59
C LEU A 524 1.75 -14.19 37.34
N ILE A 525 2.86 -14.94 37.43
CA ILE A 525 3.34 -15.77 36.32
C ILE A 525 2.28 -16.81 35.94
N LYS A 526 1.70 -17.51 36.93
CA LYS A 526 0.70 -18.55 36.69
C LYS A 526 -0.58 -18.00 36.10
N GLU A 527 -1.10 -16.88 36.63
CA GLU A 527 -2.29 -16.23 36.08
C GLU A 527 -2.04 -15.72 34.65
N THR A 528 -0.88 -15.10 34.38
CA THR A 528 -0.54 -14.65 33.03
C THR A 528 -0.45 -15.81 32.04
N GLN A 529 0.12 -16.94 32.45
CA GLN A 529 0.12 -18.15 31.63
C GLN A 529 -1.30 -18.69 31.38
N GLY A 530 -2.16 -18.66 32.40
CA GLY A 530 -3.57 -19.03 32.27
C GLY A 530 -4.33 -18.10 31.32
N TYR A 531 -4.08 -16.80 31.42
CA TYR A 531 -4.66 -15.78 30.53
C TYR A 531 -4.27 -16.04 29.07
N ILE A 532 -2.98 -16.30 28.79
CA ILE A 532 -2.52 -16.65 27.44
C ILE A 532 -3.24 -17.92 26.95
N ALA A 533 -3.29 -18.97 27.76
CA ALA A 533 -3.92 -20.24 27.37
C ALA A 533 -5.42 -20.11 27.04
N LEU A 534 -6.15 -19.26 27.78
CA LEU A 534 -7.58 -19.01 27.55
C LEU A 534 -7.86 -18.13 26.32
N ASN A 535 -6.88 -17.34 25.89
CA ASN A 535 -7.01 -16.37 24.80
C ASN A 535 -6.22 -16.77 23.55
N ASN A 536 -5.86 -18.06 23.39
CA ASN A 536 -5.09 -18.58 22.25
C ASN A 536 -5.84 -18.56 20.90
N GLU A 537 -7.07 -18.04 20.85
CA GLU A 537 -7.84 -17.82 19.62
C GLU A 537 -7.76 -16.35 19.17
N GLN A 538 -8.23 -16.03 17.96
CA GLN A 538 -8.27 -14.64 17.48
C GLN A 538 -9.16 -13.78 18.39
N ARG A 539 -8.52 -13.08 19.32
CA ARG A 539 -9.14 -12.06 20.17
C ARG A 539 -8.69 -10.66 19.74
N GLU A 540 -9.58 -9.73 19.96
CA GLU A 540 -9.36 -8.30 19.84
C GLU A 540 -8.81 -7.72 21.15
N PHE A 541 -7.69 -7.01 21.06
CA PHE A 541 -7.12 -6.20 22.15
C PHE A 541 -7.42 -4.73 21.91
N CYS A 542 -7.80 -4.02 22.98
CA CYS A 542 -7.92 -2.57 22.92
C CYS A 542 -6.60 -1.87 23.34
N ALA A 543 -6.42 -0.62 22.92
CA ALA A 543 -5.24 0.17 23.26
C ALA A 543 -5.01 0.27 24.79
N THR A 544 -6.08 0.34 25.58
CA THR A 544 -6.01 0.41 27.05
C THR A 544 -5.44 -0.86 27.69
N GLU A 545 -5.78 -2.04 27.15
CA GLU A 545 -5.20 -3.31 27.63
C GLU A 545 -3.70 -3.36 27.35
N ILE A 546 -3.28 -2.97 26.14
CA ILE A 546 -1.86 -2.89 25.78
C ILE A 546 -1.13 -1.90 26.69
N GLU A 547 -1.70 -0.71 26.91
CA GLU A 547 -1.15 0.31 27.81
C GLU A 547 -0.96 -0.21 29.23
N ASN A 548 -1.94 -0.94 29.77
CA ASN A 548 -1.85 -1.54 31.11
C ASN A 548 -0.74 -2.59 31.20
N VAL A 549 -0.52 -3.39 30.14
CA VAL A 549 0.61 -4.33 30.13
C VAL A 549 1.93 -3.57 30.06
N LEU A 550 2.04 -2.51 29.26
CA LEU A 550 3.24 -1.68 29.18
C LEU A 550 3.55 -0.98 30.52
N ARG A 551 2.53 -0.57 31.29
CA ARG A 551 2.72 -0.12 32.69
C ARG A 551 3.34 -1.21 33.56
N CYS A 552 2.95 -2.47 33.38
CA CYS A 552 3.54 -3.58 34.11
C CYS A 552 5.00 -3.80 33.72
N TYR A 553 5.35 -3.65 32.43
CA TYR A 553 6.75 -3.65 31.98
C TYR A 553 7.55 -2.53 32.65
N ALA A 554 7.03 -1.30 32.59
CA ALA A 554 7.69 -0.14 33.19
C ALA A 554 7.90 -0.35 34.69
N GLU A 555 6.90 -0.85 35.43
CA GLU A 555 7.04 -1.19 36.85
C GLU A 555 8.13 -2.26 37.08
N CYS A 556 8.14 -3.32 36.26
CA CYS A 556 9.15 -4.37 36.37
C CYS A 556 10.58 -3.84 36.15
N ILE A 557 10.75 -2.88 35.23
CA ILE A 557 12.07 -2.33 34.90
C ILE A 557 12.45 -1.22 35.89
N ASP A 558 11.56 -0.31 36.25
CA ASP A 558 11.86 0.85 37.10
C ASP A 558 12.09 0.46 38.58
N ARG A 559 11.40 -0.58 39.08
CA ARG A 559 11.36 -0.97 40.50
C ARG A 559 12.09 -2.28 40.84
N LYS A 560 12.92 -2.78 39.93
CA LYS A 560 13.69 -4.01 40.19
C LYS A 560 14.87 -3.78 41.11
N LYS A 561 15.20 -4.82 41.87
CA LYS A 561 16.37 -4.86 42.77
C LYS A 561 17.64 -5.38 42.09
N ASN A 562 17.56 -5.87 40.86
CA ASN A 562 18.65 -6.51 40.13
C ASN A 562 18.68 -6.06 38.67
N PHE A 563 19.86 -6.03 38.06
CA PHE A 563 20.05 -5.60 36.66
C PHE A 563 19.58 -6.65 35.65
N LEU A 564 19.06 -6.17 34.52
CA LEU A 564 18.82 -6.99 33.33
C LEU A 564 20.08 -7.05 32.48
N ASN A 565 20.53 -8.27 32.17
CA ASN A 565 21.65 -8.44 31.24
C ASN A 565 21.18 -8.31 29.78
N TYR A 566 22.13 -8.08 28.87
CA TYR A 566 21.88 -7.93 27.44
C TYR A 566 21.03 -9.05 26.83
N GLN A 567 21.26 -10.32 27.20
CA GLN A 567 20.49 -11.45 26.67
C GLN A 567 19.02 -11.42 27.13
N SER A 568 18.77 -10.94 28.35
CA SER A 568 17.42 -10.76 28.88
C SER A 568 16.71 -9.62 28.14
N ILE A 569 17.40 -8.50 27.93
CA ILE A 569 16.88 -7.36 27.15
C ILE A 569 16.50 -7.82 25.74
N LYS A 570 17.42 -8.49 25.03
CA LYS A 570 17.16 -9.01 23.68
C LYS A 570 15.96 -9.96 23.62
N SER A 571 15.82 -10.85 24.61
CA SER A 571 14.66 -11.75 24.73
C SER A 571 13.35 -10.97 24.89
N ILE A 572 13.34 -9.96 25.77
CA ILE A 572 12.18 -9.10 26.01
C ILE A 572 11.81 -8.29 24.76
N VAL A 573 12.80 -7.73 24.06
CA VAL A 573 12.60 -7.00 22.81
C VAL A 573 11.99 -7.89 21.74
N ASN A 574 12.46 -9.13 21.59
CA ASN A 574 11.86 -10.09 20.65
C ASN A 574 10.36 -10.34 20.94
N TYR A 575 9.96 -10.41 22.22
CA TYR A 575 8.54 -10.54 22.59
C TYR A 575 7.73 -9.28 22.30
N LEU A 576 8.36 -8.10 22.33
CA LEU A 576 7.75 -6.82 21.98
C LEU A 576 7.74 -6.54 20.47
N GLY A 577 8.50 -7.29 19.65
CA GLY A 577 8.76 -6.98 18.24
C GLY A 577 7.50 -6.69 17.41
N ASN A 578 6.45 -7.52 17.54
CA ASN A 578 5.20 -7.28 16.81
C ASN A 578 4.50 -5.98 17.24
N LEU A 579 4.54 -5.65 18.52
CA LEU A 579 3.99 -4.40 19.04
C LEU A 579 4.81 -3.20 18.56
N ILE A 580 6.14 -3.32 18.59
CA ILE A 580 7.07 -2.32 18.05
C ILE A 580 6.80 -2.10 16.57
N ASP A 581 6.63 -3.16 15.78
CA ASP A 581 6.33 -3.06 14.35
C ASP A 581 5.03 -2.31 14.07
N LYS A 582 3.96 -2.61 14.83
CA LYS A 582 2.67 -1.92 14.75
C LYS A 582 2.76 -0.45 15.16
N TYR A 583 3.43 -0.17 16.27
CA TYR A 583 3.72 1.18 16.72
C TYR A 583 4.48 1.96 15.63
N ASN A 584 5.59 1.41 15.15
CA ASN A 584 6.44 2.02 14.11
C ASN A 584 5.68 2.25 12.81
N ARG A 585 4.83 1.30 12.40
CA ARG A 585 3.96 1.44 11.23
C ARG A 585 3.04 2.64 11.38
N HIS A 586 2.42 2.83 12.54
CA HIS A 586 1.59 4.00 12.81
C HIS A 586 2.40 5.29 12.85
N ILE A 587 3.61 5.29 13.42
CA ILE A 587 4.50 6.45 13.43
C ILE A 587 4.84 6.86 12.00
N ILE A 588 5.29 5.92 11.15
CA ILE A 588 5.56 6.15 9.74
C ILE A 588 4.32 6.71 9.03
N ILE A 589 3.17 6.04 9.15
CA ILE A 589 1.93 6.48 8.50
C ILE A 589 1.61 7.93 8.89
N ASN A 590 1.60 8.26 10.18
CA ASN A 590 1.29 9.61 10.66
C ASN A 590 2.31 10.66 10.21
N LYS A 591 3.60 10.32 10.24
CA LYS A 591 4.71 11.18 9.83
C LYS A 591 4.60 11.56 8.35
N PHE A 592 4.31 10.59 7.49
CA PHE A 592 4.21 10.82 6.05
C PHE A 592 2.84 11.39 5.63
N ILE A 593 1.75 11.17 6.39
CA ILE A 593 0.45 11.82 6.15
C ILE A 593 0.49 13.33 6.38
N LYS A 594 1.16 13.80 7.45
CA LYS A 594 1.27 15.24 7.79
C LYS A 594 1.88 16.11 6.68
N ARG A 595 2.39 15.52 5.61
CA ARG A 595 2.91 16.19 4.40
C ARG A 595 1.84 16.79 3.49
N VAL A 596 0.57 16.38 3.61
CA VAL A 596 -0.50 16.83 2.69
C VAL A 596 -1.54 17.64 3.41
#